data_AF-A0A3M1HMK3-F1
#
_entry.id   AF-A0A3M1HMK3-F1
#
_cell.length_a   1.000
_cell.length_b   1.000
_cell.length_c   1.000
_cell.angle_alpha   90.00
_cell.angle_beta   90.00
_cell.angle_gamma   90.00
#
_symmetry.space_group_name_H-M   'P 1'
#
loop_
_entity.id
_entity.type
_entity.pdbx_description
1 polymer ?
#
loop_
_entity_poly.entity_id
_entity_poly.type
_entity_poly.pdbx_seq_one_letter_code
_entity_poly.pdbx_strand_id
1 'polypeptide(L)'
;MTKRGTKIIATIGPASEDEATLERMIRAGMNLARLNFSHGTAEEQRARAERIRRVAERLGVVVGIIADLQGPKIRIGRFKNGPIQLKPGDRFILDADCPLDAGDSTRVGLTYKELVHDVHPGDRLLLNDGLIVMDVEEVRGSEIRCVVVVGGELSDSKGVNRFGGGLSAKALTEKDRADLAVACEIGVDYIAISFPRDGEDMREARRLVEAHGSDARLIAKIERAEAVDNLEDILEASDAVMVARGDLGVEIGDAAVPPVQKRILRLAPHYNCPVIVATQMLESMIYNPMPTRAEVSDVANAVLDGADAVMLSAETASGRYPVEAVEAMDRICIETERQNVWPSRETRDPRRKPYRPDECIAELAVRATWEMPIRAAVALTESGATALYMSRHVGMVPIYALTPHPRTA
;
A
#
# COMPACT_ATOMS: atom_id res chain seq x y z
N MET A 1 5.21 1.75 -30.71
CA MET A 1 4.38 1.47 -29.52
C MET A 1 4.78 2.44 -28.43
N THR A 2 3.83 3.15 -27.82
CA THR A 2 4.07 3.93 -26.59
C THR A 2 4.55 2.96 -25.52
N LYS A 3 5.69 3.24 -24.88
CA LYS A 3 6.16 2.48 -23.71
C LYS A 3 5.34 2.93 -22.50
N ARG A 4 4.94 1.99 -21.64
CA ARG A 4 4.20 2.28 -20.41
C ARG A 4 5.07 3.12 -19.44
N GLY A 5 4.48 4.17 -18.87
CA GLY A 5 5.11 5.00 -17.83
C GLY A 5 4.80 4.51 -16.41
N THR A 6 3.52 4.30 -16.11
CA THR A 6 3.00 3.85 -14.81
C THR A 6 3.51 2.46 -14.48
N LYS A 7 4.08 2.22 -13.30
CA LYS A 7 4.64 0.91 -12.91
C LYS A 7 3.57 -0.03 -12.33
N ILE A 8 3.82 -1.33 -12.40
CA ILE A 8 2.94 -2.37 -11.85
C ILE A 8 3.66 -3.09 -10.73
N ILE A 9 3.03 -3.10 -9.57
CA ILE A 9 3.45 -3.87 -8.39
C ILE A 9 2.53 -5.08 -8.29
N ALA A 10 3.09 -6.28 -8.17
CA ALA A 10 2.30 -7.49 -7.96
C ALA A 10 2.74 -8.19 -6.67
N THR A 11 1.75 -8.59 -5.87
CA THR A 11 2.01 -9.35 -4.65
C THR A 11 2.27 -10.82 -5.00
N ILE A 12 3.35 -11.38 -4.46
CA ILE A 12 3.74 -12.77 -4.67
C ILE A 12 3.16 -13.65 -3.58
N GLY A 13 2.57 -14.78 -3.98
CA GLY A 13 1.98 -15.74 -3.08
C GLY A 13 1.83 -17.12 -3.72
N PRO A 14 1.04 -18.02 -3.15
CA PRO A 14 0.89 -19.40 -3.63
C PRO A 14 0.53 -19.54 -5.11
N ALA A 15 -0.20 -18.58 -5.69
CA ALA A 15 -0.58 -18.60 -7.11
C ALA A 15 0.53 -18.13 -8.06
N SER A 16 1.60 -17.52 -7.53
CA SER A 16 2.61 -16.81 -8.33
C SER A 16 4.05 -17.00 -7.86
N GLU A 17 4.32 -17.90 -6.92
CA GLU A 17 5.68 -18.08 -6.38
C GLU A 17 6.56 -19.07 -7.16
N ASP A 18 5.99 -19.83 -8.11
CA ASP A 18 6.76 -20.70 -9.00
C ASP A 18 7.47 -19.89 -10.10
N GLU A 19 8.63 -20.37 -10.55
CA GLU A 19 9.47 -19.63 -11.51
C GLU A 19 8.81 -19.42 -12.87
N ALA A 20 7.93 -20.33 -13.32
CA ALA A 20 7.29 -20.21 -14.62
C ALA A 20 6.22 -19.12 -14.61
N THR A 21 5.42 -19.04 -13.54
CA THR A 21 4.44 -17.97 -13.35
C THR A 21 5.12 -16.62 -13.13
N LEU A 22 6.18 -16.56 -12.31
CA LEU A 22 6.99 -15.34 -12.15
C LEU A 22 7.53 -14.83 -13.48
N GLU A 23 8.10 -15.70 -14.31
CA GLU A 23 8.60 -15.32 -15.63
C GLU A 23 7.50 -14.74 -16.51
N ARG A 24 6.33 -15.38 -16.53
CA ARG A 24 5.16 -14.88 -17.28
C ARG A 24 4.69 -13.52 -16.76
N MET A 25 4.62 -13.31 -15.45
CA MET A 25 4.24 -12.02 -14.86
C MET A 25 5.23 -10.89 -15.16
N ILE A 26 6.54 -11.18 -15.11
CA ILE A 26 7.59 -10.21 -15.46
C ILE A 26 7.45 -9.82 -16.94
N ARG A 27 7.28 -10.80 -17.84
CA ARG A 27 7.06 -10.55 -19.27
C ARG A 27 5.76 -9.80 -19.56
N ALA A 28 4.72 -10.03 -18.76
CA ALA A 28 3.43 -9.34 -18.86
C ALA A 28 3.48 -7.87 -18.40
N GLY A 29 4.53 -7.46 -17.67
CA GLY A 29 4.73 -6.07 -17.27
C GLY A 29 4.93 -5.83 -15.78
N MET A 30 5.08 -6.85 -14.93
CA MET A 30 5.41 -6.62 -13.52
C MET A 30 6.75 -5.88 -13.38
N ASN A 31 6.76 -4.78 -12.62
CA ASN A 31 7.97 -3.99 -12.35
C ASN A 31 8.52 -4.19 -10.94
N LEU A 32 7.65 -4.42 -9.95
CA LEU A 32 8.05 -4.72 -8.59
C LEU A 32 7.24 -5.89 -8.03
N ALA A 33 7.90 -6.73 -7.24
CA ALA A 33 7.31 -7.83 -6.51
C ALA A 33 7.11 -7.43 -5.04
N ARG A 34 5.89 -7.51 -4.55
CA ARG A 34 5.54 -7.28 -3.14
C ARG A 34 5.52 -8.61 -2.38
N LEU A 35 6.28 -8.66 -1.30
CA LEU A 35 6.28 -9.73 -0.31
C LEU A 35 5.49 -9.25 0.91
N ASN A 36 4.36 -9.89 1.20
CA ASN A 36 3.51 -9.52 2.33
C ASN A 36 3.94 -10.31 3.59
N PHE A 37 4.55 -9.63 4.57
CA PHE A 37 5.05 -10.23 5.81
C PHE A 37 3.95 -10.48 6.85
N SER A 38 2.69 -10.13 6.54
CA SER A 38 1.53 -10.61 7.32
C SER A 38 1.36 -12.14 7.24
N HIS A 39 1.99 -12.78 6.24
CA HIS A 39 1.90 -14.21 5.99
C HIS A 39 3.27 -14.81 5.67
N GLY A 40 3.40 -16.11 5.91
CA GLY A 40 4.61 -16.88 5.63
C GLY A 40 5.74 -16.64 6.63
N THR A 41 6.75 -17.51 6.59
CA THR A 41 7.92 -17.43 7.46
C THR A 41 9.05 -16.61 6.84
N ALA A 42 10.03 -16.22 7.64
CA ALA A 42 11.22 -15.51 7.16
C ALA A 42 11.98 -16.31 6.07
N GLU A 43 12.05 -17.63 6.20
CA GLU A 43 12.66 -18.54 5.21
C GLU A 43 11.89 -18.53 3.90
N GLU A 44 10.56 -18.56 3.95
CA GLU A 44 9.72 -18.48 2.75
C GLU A 44 9.88 -17.14 2.03
N GLN A 45 9.98 -16.03 2.77
CA GLN A 45 10.20 -14.70 2.18
C GLN A 45 11.60 -14.60 1.53
N ARG A 46 12.65 -15.16 2.16
CA ARG A 46 13.99 -15.27 1.56
C ARG A 46 13.95 -16.06 0.25
N ALA A 47 13.32 -17.24 0.27
CA ALA A 47 13.21 -18.09 -0.92
C ALA A 47 12.44 -17.41 -2.07
N ARG A 48 11.38 -16.65 -1.77
CA ARG A 48 10.64 -15.84 -2.76
C ARG A 48 11.52 -14.77 -3.37
N ALA A 49 12.24 -13.98 -2.55
CA ALA A 49 13.14 -12.94 -3.02
C ALA A 49 14.24 -13.48 -3.94
N GLU A 50 14.85 -14.61 -3.57
CA GLU A 50 15.85 -15.26 -4.42
C GLU A 50 15.27 -15.75 -5.75
N ARG A 51 14.08 -16.36 -5.75
CA ARG A 51 13.39 -16.77 -6.99
C ARG A 51 13.15 -15.58 -7.91
N ILE A 52 12.64 -14.47 -7.38
CA ILE A 52 12.37 -13.25 -8.15
C ILE A 52 13.66 -12.75 -8.81
N ARG A 53 14.76 -12.63 -8.05
CA ARG A 53 16.06 -12.17 -8.59
C ARG A 53 16.61 -13.10 -9.67
N ARG A 54 16.55 -14.43 -9.47
CA ARG A 54 17.01 -15.40 -10.48
C ARG A 54 16.23 -15.30 -11.78
N VAL A 55 14.90 -15.18 -11.70
CA VAL A 55 14.07 -15.04 -12.90
C VAL A 55 14.33 -13.70 -13.59
N ALA A 56 14.44 -12.61 -12.84
CA ALA A 56 14.76 -11.28 -13.38
C ALA A 56 16.12 -11.27 -14.10
N GLU A 57 17.15 -11.87 -13.49
CA GLU A 57 18.49 -12.03 -14.07
C GLU A 57 18.46 -12.85 -15.36
N ARG A 58 17.76 -14.00 -15.37
CA ARG A 58 17.58 -14.85 -16.57
C ARG A 58 16.90 -14.09 -17.72
N LEU A 59 16.00 -13.17 -17.39
CA LEU A 59 15.28 -12.34 -18.36
C LEU A 59 16.05 -11.09 -18.78
N GLY A 60 17.14 -10.73 -18.09
CA GLY A 60 17.89 -9.52 -18.36
C GLY A 60 17.10 -8.23 -18.06
N VAL A 61 16.21 -8.28 -17.06
CA VAL A 61 15.39 -7.13 -16.64
C VAL A 61 15.55 -6.88 -15.15
N VAL A 62 15.22 -5.66 -14.73
CA VAL A 62 15.23 -5.27 -13.32
C VAL A 62 13.83 -5.36 -12.75
N VAL A 63 13.69 -6.00 -11.58
CA VAL A 63 12.45 -6.12 -10.82
C VAL A 63 12.75 -5.78 -9.38
N GLY A 64 12.13 -4.71 -8.87
CA GLY A 64 12.29 -4.30 -7.47
C GLY A 64 11.53 -5.22 -6.51
N ILE A 65 11.97 -5.32 -5.27
CA ILE A 65 11.34 -6.11 -4.22
C ILE A 65 10.89 -5.18 -3.08
N ILE A 66 9.62 -5.32 -2.69
CA ILE A 66 9.00 -4.58 -1.58
C ILE A 66 8.69 -5.57 -0.45
N ALA A 67 9.22 -5.35 0.75
CA ALA A 67 8.74 -6.01 1.97
C ALA A 67 7.63 -5.18 2.60
N ASP A 68 6.40 -5.70 2.67
CA ASP A 68 5.27 -5.03 3.32
C ASP A 68 5.06 -5.58 4.73
N LEU A 69 5.37 -4.75 5.74
CA LEU A 69 5.27 -5.11 7.16
C LEU A 69 3.80 -5.19 7.59
N GLN A 70 3.52 -6.00 8.60
CA GLN A 70 2.14 -6.29 9.00
C GLN A 70 1.46 -5.09 9.68
N GLY A 71 2.20 -4.39 10.55
CA GLY A 71 1.66 -3.33 11.39
C GLY A 71 0.72 -3.81 12.51
N PRO A 72 0.18 -2.87 13.30
CA PRO A 72 -0.66 -3.14 14.45
C PRO A 72 -2.10 -3.51 14.04
N LYS A 73 -2.31 -4.70 13.48
CA LYS A 73 -3.67 -5.19 13.19
C LYS A 73 -4.38 -5.64 14.47
N ILE A 74 -5.34 -4.83 14.94
CA ILE A 74 -6.23 -5.20 16.04
C ILE A 74 -7.23 -6.24 15.52
N ARG A 75 -7.41 -7.32 16.28
CA ARG A 75 -8.31 -8.42 15.92
C ARG A 75 -9.10 -8.89 17.12
N ILE A 76 -10.29 -9.40 16.88
CA ILE A 76 -11.01 -10.20 17.88
C ILE A 76 -10.36 -11.59 18.05
N GLY A 77 -10.69 -12.25 19.14
CA GLY A 77 -10.33 -13.65 19.40
C GLY A 77 -11.11 -14.64 18.52
N ARG A 78 -11.26 -15.85 19.04
CA ARG A 78 -11.93 -16.99 18.43
C ARG A 78 -13.19 -17.34 19.19
N PHE A 79 -14.15 -17.93 18.49
CA PHE A 79 -15.42 -18.39 19.05
C PHE A 79 -15.40 -19.88 19.34
N LYS A 80 -15.86 -20.28 20.54
CA LYS A 80 -15.86 -21.69 20.98
C LYS A 80 -16.64 -22.62 20.05
N ASN A 81 -17.74 -22.14 19.51
CA ASN A 81 -18.69 -22.94 18.73
C ASN A 81 -18.68 -22.56 17.24
N GLY A 82 -17.60 -21.94 16.76
CA GLY A 82 -17.51 -21.40 15.40
C GLY A 82 -18.17 -20.03 15.25
N PRO A 83 -18.31 -19.53 14.00
CA PRO A 83 -18.81 -18.19 13.72
C PRO A 83 -20.20 -17.93 14.32
N ILE A 84 -20.44 -16.68 14.70
CA ILE A 84 -21.73 -16.24 15.24
C ILE A 84 -22.44 -15.31 14.25
N GLN A 85 -23.78 -15.27 14.33
CA GLN A 85 -24.58 -14.33 13.57
C GLN A 85 -25.05 -13.20 14.47
N LEU A 86 -24.66 -11.97 14.15
CA LEU A 86 -25.11 -10.76 14.82
C LEU A 86 -26.23 -10.11 14.03
N LYS A 87 -27.25 -9.60 14.71
CA LYS A 87 -28.38 -8.87 14.11
C LYS A 87 -28.37 -7.41 14.59
N PRO A 88 -28.87 -6.47 13.77
CA PRO A 88 -29.08 -5.10 14.22
C PRO A 88 -29.91 -5.05 15.50
N GLY A 89 -29.44 -4.27 16.49
CA GLY A 89 -30.02 -4.14 17.83
C GLY A 89 -29.47 -5.12 18.88
N ASP A 90 -28.71 -6.14 18.48
CA ASP A 90 -28.09 -7.06 19.44
C ASP A 90 -27.05 -6.34 20.30
N ARG A 91 -26.94 -6.76 21.56
CA ARG A 91 -25.88 -6.30 22.48
C ARG A 91 -24.71 -7.28 22.43
N PHE A 92 -23.51 -6.75 22.21
CA PHE A 92 -22.30 -7.56 22.10
C PHE A 92 -21.13 -6.88 22.81
N ILE A 93 -20.27 -7.67 23.45
CA ILE A 93 -19.17 -7.16 24.29
C ILE A 93 -17.82 -7.51 23.68
N LEU A 94 -16.97 -6.52 23.48
CA LEU A 94 -15.55 -6.73 23.22
C LEU A 94 -14.82 -6.60 24.57
N ASP A 95 -14.21 -7.69 25.05
CA ASP A 95 -13.68 -7.77 26.41
C ASP A 95 -12.17 -8.04 26.40
N ALA A 96 -11.39 -7.08 26.90
CA ALA A 96 -9.92 -7.17 26.93
C ALA A 96 -9.39 -8.28 27.88
N ASP A 97 -10.21 -8.73 28.83
CA ASP A 97 -9.86 -9.81 29.76
C ASP A 97 -10.45 -11.16 29.36
N CYS A 98 -11.34 -11.19 28.36
CA CYS A 98 -11.82 -12.45 27.81
C CYS A 98 -10.68 -13.18 27.08
N PRO A 99 -10.43 -14.48 27.41
CA PRO A 99 -9.43 -15.27 26.70
C PRO A 99 -9.70 -15.29 25.18
N LEU A 100 -8.63 -15.26 24.39
CA LEU A 100 -8.70 -15.19 22.93
C LEU A 100 -9.34 -16.42 22.26
N ASP A 101 -9.58 -17.49 23.00
CA ASP A 101 -10.22 -18.73 22.54
C ASP A 101 -11.61 -18.96 23.17
N ALA A 102 -12.12 -17.98 23.91
CA ALA A 102 -13.31 -18.15 24.74
C ALA A 102 -14.54 -17.35 24.28
N GLY A 103 -14.55 -16.83 23.05
CA GLY A 103 -15.68 -16.06 22.52
C GLY A 103 -16.97 -16.87 22.38
N ASP A 104 -18.10 -16.20 22.55
CA ASP A 104 -19.46 -16.73 22.41
C ASP A 104 -20.41 -15.72 21.74
N SER A 105 -21.72 -15.99 21.73
CA SER A 105 -22.73 -15.14 21.10
C SER A 105 -22.94 -13.78 21.77
N THR A 106 -22.32 -13.53 22.92
CA THR A 106 -22.49 -12.31 23.71
C THR A 106 -21.20 -11.54 23.92
N ARG A 107 -20.04 -12.20 23.84
CA ARG A 107 -18.73 -11.56 24.03
C ARG A 107 -17.60 -12.21 23.26
N VAL A 108 -16.53 -11.45 23.00
CA VAL A 108 -15.27 -11.97 22.44
C VAL A 108 -14.05 -11.22 22.98
N GLY A 109 -12.92 -11.93 23.10
CA GLY A 109 -11.63 -11.34 23.44
C GLY A 109 -11.03 -10.46 22.35
N LEU A 110 -10.02 -9.66 22.71
CA LEU A 110 -9.30 -8.74 21.81
C LEU A 110 -7.79 -8.98 21.86
N THR A 111 -7.12 -8.92 20.72
CA THR A 111 -5.63 -8.98 20.68
C THR A 111 -4.99 -7.70 21.20
N TYR A 112 -5.70 -6.57 21.15
CA TYR A 112 -5.24 -5.28 21.64
C TYR A 112 -6.06 -4.88 22.88
N LYS A 113 -5.48 -5.11 24.06
CA LYS A 113 -6.15 -4.89 25.33
C LYS A 113 -6.38 -3.41 25.65
N GLU A 114 -5.49 -2.54 25.16
CA GLU A 114 -5.57 -1.09 25.37
C GLU A 114 -6.74 -0.44 24.61
N LEU A 115 -7.47 -1.20 23.77
CA LEU A 115 -8.65 -0.68 23.05
C LEU A 115 -9.66 -0.02 24.00
N VAL A 116 -9.78 -0.53 25.23
CA VAL A 116 -10.68 0.03 26.27
C VAL A 116 -10.33 1.47 26.66
N HIS A 117 -9.09 1.90 26.44
CA HIS A 117 -8.63 3.27 26.69
C HIS A 117 -8.74 4.16 25.46
N ASP A 118 -8.87 3.54 24.29
CA ASP A 118 -8.98 4.21 23.00
C ASP A 118 -10.43 4.33 22.54
N VAL A 119 -11.44 3.97 23.34
CA VAL A 119 -12.85 4.08 22.92
C VAL A 119 -13.69 4.72 24.00
N HIS A 120 -14.71 5.47 23.57
CA HIS A 120 -15.64 6.18 24.43
C HIS A 120 -17.09 5.88 24.02
N PRO A 121 -18.07 6.04 24.94
CA PRO A 121 -19.48 5.99 24.57
C PRO A 121 -19.79 6.95 23.41
N GLY A 122 -20.47 6.44 22.39
CA GLY A 122 -20.77 7.16 21.15
C GLY A 122 -19.80 6.89 20.01
N ASP A 123 -18.65 6.28 20.27
CA ASP A 123 -17.73 5.84 19.20
C ASP A 123 -18.33 4.70 18.39
N ARG A 124 -17.92 4.61 17.12
CA ARG A 124 -18.33 3.56 16.20
C ARG A 124 -17.18 2.62 15.91
N LEU A 125 -17.40 1.33 16.15
CA LEU A 125 -16.46 0.25 15.86
C LEU A 125 -16.86 -0.50 14.60
N LEU A 126 -15.85 -0.81 13.81
CA LEU A 126 -15.95 -1.48 12.52
C LEU A 126 -15.24 -2.82 12.61
N LEU A 127 -15.98 -3.90 12.41
CA LEU A 127 -15.47 -5.26 12.46
C LEU A 127 -15.54 -5.90 11.08
N ASN A 128 -14.58 -6.78 10.80
CA ASN A 128 -14.51 -7.53 9.54
C ASN A 128 -14.52 -6.57 8.32
N ASP A 129 -13.54 -5.68 8.28
CA ASP A 129 -13.34 -4.69 7.21
C ASP A 129 -14.57 -3.77 6.99
N GLY A 130 -15.26 -3.44 8.09
CA GLY A 130 -16.44 -2.57 8.09
C GLY A 130 -17.76 -3.26 7.72
N LEU A 131 -17.76 -4.59 7.48
CA LEU A 131 -18.99 -5.34 7.18
C LEU A 131 -19.94 -5.42 8.38
N ILE A 132 -19.40 -5.37 9.60
CA ILE A 132 -20.17 -5.32 10.85
C ILE A 132 -19.87 -3.99 11.53
N VAL A 133 -20.92 -3.29 11.94
CA VAL A 133 -20.83 -1.97 12.57
C VAL A 133 -21.49 -2.02 13.92
N MET A 134 -20.80 -1.55 14.95
CA MET A 134 -21.31 -1.47 16.31
C MET A 134 -21.07 -0.07 16.89
N ASP A 135 -22.05 0.46 17.61
CA ASP A 135 -21.88 1.71 18.37
C ASP A 135 -21.59 1.37 19.84
N VAL A 136 -20.59 2.02 20.43
CA VAL A 136 -20.20 1.84 21.83
C VAL A 136 -21.25 2.52 22.72
N GLU A 137 -21.94 1.74 23.56
CA GLU A 137 -22.87 2.27 24.56
C GLU A 137 -22.15 2.66 25.86
N GLU A 138 -21.23 1.81 26.31
CA GLU A 138 -20.57 1.95 27.61
C GLU A 138 -19.21 1.26 27.59
N VAL A 139 -18.23 1.84 28.27
CA VAL A 139 -16.95 1.18 28.60
C VAL A 139 -16.91 0.97 30.10
N ARG A 140 -16.80 -0.29 30.55
CA ARG A 140 -16.82 -0.65 31.96
C ARG A 140 -15.69 -1.64 32.28
N GLY A 141 -14.61 -1.13 32.86
CA GLY A 141 -13.42 -1.94 33.16
C GLY A 141 -12.79 -2.45 31.85
N SER A 142 -12.71 -3.76 31.69
CA SER A 142 -12.21 -4.41 30.46
C SER A 142 -13.27 -4.53 29.35
N GLU A 143 -14.54 -4.27 29.65
CA GLU A 143 -15.67 -4.52 28.74
C GLU A 143 -16.03 -3.27 27.93
N ILE A 144 -15.96 -3.37 26.61
CA ILE A 144 -16.55 -2.42 25.67
C ILE A 144 -17.91 -2.98 25.26
N ARG A 145 -18.98 -2.34 25.72
CA ARG A 145 -20.35 -2.79 25.49
C ARG A 145 -20.91 -2.05 24.29
N CYS A 146 -21.29 -2.79 23.28
CA CYS A 146 -21.75 -2.22 22.02
C CYS A 146 -23.15 -2.69 21.66
N VAL A 147 -23.82 -1.89 20.83
CA VAL A 147 -25.03 -2.28 20.11
C VAL A 147 -24.72 -2.42 18.62
N VAL A 148 -25.14 -3.53 18.04
CA VAL A 148 -24.96 -3.82 16.62
C VAL A 148 -25.85 -2.89 15.80
N VAL A 149 -25.25 -2.12 14.90
CA VAL A 149 -25.94 -1.27 13.94
C VAL A 149 -26.15 -2.01 12.63
N VAL A 150 -25.07 -2.63 12.12
CA VAL A 150 -25.08 -3.47 10.93
C VAL A 150 -24.62 -4.87 11.36
N GLY A 151 -25.53 -5.83 11.25
CA GLY A 151 -25.28 -7.22 11.59
C GLY A 151 -24.59 -8.00 10.47
N GLY A 152 -24.17 -9.22 10.77
CA GLY A 152 -23.43 -10.07 9.85
C GLY A 152 -22.89 -11.31 10.55
N GLU A 153 -22.26 -12.19 9.78
CA GLU A 153 -21.49 -13.30 10.34
C GLU A 153 -20.15 -12.78 10.87
N LEU A 154 -19.88 -13.02 12.15
CA LEU A 154 -18.61 -12.70 12.80
C LEU A 154 -17.86 -14.01 13.09
N SER A 155 -16.74 -14.19 12.40
CA SER A 155 -15.85 -15.35 12.55
C SER A 155 -14.54 -14.98 13.27
N ASP A 156 -13.66 -15.95 13.46
CA ASP A 156 -12.42 -15.79 14.22
C ASP A 156 -11.48 -14.72 13.62
N SER A 157 -10.73 -14.06 14.51
CA SER A 157 -9.57 -13.23 14.12
C SER A 157 -9.89 -12.08 13.15
N LYS A 158 -11.14 -11.61 13.12
CA LYS A 158 -11.55 -10.46 12.30
C LYS A 158 -10.98 -9.16 12.83
N GLY A 159 -10.63 -8.26 11.91
CA GLY A 159 -10.11 -6.95 12.23
C GLY A 159 -11.12 -6.09 12.98
N VAL A 160 -10.63 -5.21 13.86
CA VAL A 160 -11.41 -4.18 14.57
C VAL A 160 -10.76 -2.83 14.34
N ASN A 161 -11.53 -1.87 13.85
CA ASN A 161 -11.11 -0.48 13.66
C ASN A 161 -12.10 0.46 14.37
N ARG A 162 -11.64 1.69 14.67
CA ARG A 162 -12.49 2.77 15.20
C ARG A 162 -12.75 3.75 14.06
N PHE A 163 -14.01 4.00 13.72
CA PHE A 163 -14.34 4.95 12.67
C PHE A 163 -13.80 6.35 13.04
N GLY A 164 -13.12 7.01 12.11
CA GLY A 164 -12.43 8.27 12.35
C GLY A 164 -11.03 8.13 12.99
N GLY A 165 -10.49 6.91 13.08
CA GLY A 165 -9.15 6.63 13.62
C GLY A 165 -9.01 6.94 15.09
N GLY A 166 -7.78 7.17 15.56
CA GLY A 166 -7.40 7.55 16.92
C GLY A 166 -7.19 6.39 17.89
N LEU A 167 -6.76 5.25 17.34
CA LEU A 167 -6.21 4.12 18.10
C LEU A 167 -4.74 4.41 18.45
N SER A 168 -4.37 4.26 19.72
CA SER A 168 -3.03 4.60 20.23
C SER A 168 -1.95 3.57 19.87
N ALA A 169 -2.34 2.49 19.20
CA ALA A 169 -1.44 1.44 18.72
C ALA A 169 -0.27 2.00 17.89
N LYS A 170 0.95 1.68 18.33
CA LYS A 170 2.21 2.08 17.66
C LYS A 170 2.28 1.51 16.25
N ALA A 171 2.88 2.25 15.32
CA ALA A 171 3.05 1.82 13.94
C ALA A 171 3.92 0.56 13.79
N LEU A 172 4.96 0.42 14.64
CA LEU A 172 5.86 -0.74 14.62
C LEU A 172 5.65 -1.64 15.85
N THR A 173 5.17 -2.85 15.60
CA THR A 173 5.08 -3.92 16.60
C THR A 173 6.43 -4.63 16.78
N GLU A 174 6.53 -5.48 17.81
CA GLU A 174 7.74 -6.31 18.00
C GLU A 174 7.97 -7.26 16.82
N LYS A 175 6.88 -7.81 16.26
CA LYS A 175 6.93 -8.61 15.04
C LYS A 175 7.46 -7.79 13.86
N ASP A 176 6.98 -6.55 13.69
CA ASP A 176 7.44 -5.69 12.60
C ASP A 176 8.93 -5.35 12.73
N ARG A 177 9.46 -5.19 13.94
CA ARG A 177 10.91 -4.99 14.16
C ARG A 177 11.73 -6.21 13.72
N ALA A 178 11.26 -7.41 14.06
CA ALA A 178 11.90 -8.65 13.63
C ALA A 178 11.81 -8.83 12.10
N ASP A 179 10.65 -8.58 11.51
CA ASP A 179 10.43 -8.66 10.06
C ASP A 179 11.23 -7.61 9.29
N LEU A 180 11.38 -6.40 9.84
CA LEU A 180 12.23 -5.34 9.28
C LEU A 180 13.69 -5.79 9.23
N ALA A 181 14.19 -6.43 10.29
CA ALA A 181 15.55 -7.00 10.29
C ALA A 181 15.70 -8.05 9.17
N VAL A 182 14.73 -8.97 9.04
CA VAL A 182 14.72 -9.98 7.96
C VAL A 182 14.67 -9.32 6.58
N ALA A 183 13.87 -8.28 6.38
CA ALA A 183 13.79 -7.54 5.12
C ALA A 183 15.14 -6.87 4.77
N CYS A 184 15.83 -6.31 5.78
CA CYS A 184 17.17 -5.76 5.63
C CYS A 184 18.20 -6.84 5.24
N GLU A 185 18.16 -8.01 5.88
CA GLU A 185 19.02 -9.16 5.53
C GLU A 185 18.77 -9.68 4.11
N ILE A 186 17.52 -9.71 3.66
CA ILE A 186 17.15 -10.07 2.28
C ILE A 186 17.72 -9.06 1.29
N GLY A 187 17.95 -7.82 1.71
CA GLY A 187 18.38 -6.71 0.86
C GLY A 187 17.27 -6.24 -0.07
N VAL A 188 16.03 -6.13 0.43
CA VAL A 188 14.91 -5.60 -0.36
C VAL A 188 15.13 -4.14 -0.76
N ASP A 189 14.52 -3.72 -1.86
CA ASP A 189 14.68 -2.35 -2.38
C ASP A 189 13.81 -1.36 -1.59
N TYR A 190 12.62 -1.80 -1.18
CA TYR A 190 11.67 -1.02 -0.39
C TYR A 190 11.13 -1.79 0.81
N ILE A 191 10.86 -1.08 1.90
CA ILE A 191 10.10 -1.57 3.06
C ILE A 191 8.87 -0.69 3.23
N ALA A 192 7.68 -1.29 3.18
CA ALA A 192 6.43 -0.59 3.39
C ALA A 192 5.99 -0.69 4.85
N ILE A 193 5.78 0.47 5.47
CA ILE A 193 5.36 0.63 6.87
C ILE A 193 3.84 0.76 6.89
N SER A 194 3.18 -0.20 7.53
CA SER A 194 1.73 -0.23 7.71
C SER A 194 1.29 0.67 8.84
N PHE A 195 0.16 1.35 8.67
CA PHE A 195 -0.49 2.20 9.67
C PHE A 195 0.39 3.28 10.35
N PRO A 196 1.33 3.99 9.67
CA PRO A 196 1.97 5.17 10.24
C PRO A 196 0.93 6.26 10.50
N ARG A 197 1.08 7.00 11.60
CA ARG A 197 0.17 8.09 11.99
C ARG A 197 0.74 9.46 11.64
N ASP A 198 2.06 9.58 11.69
CA ASP A 198 2.82 10.81 11.48
C ASP A 198 4.20 10.51 10.88
N GLY A 199 4.98 11.56 10.62
CA GLY A 199 6.33 11.43 10.11
C GLY A 199 7.32 10.87 11.14
N GLU A 200 7.03 10.92 12.44
CA GLU A 200 7.93 10.35 13.45
C GLU A 200 7.90 8.82 13.43
N ASP A 201 6.73 8.20 13.22
CA ASP A 201 6.62 6.75 12.98
C ASP A 201 7.52 6.33 11.78
N MET A 202 7.58 7.16 10.72
CA MET A 202 8.44 6.92 9.55
C MET A 202 9.93 7.16 9.82
N ARG A 203 10.27 8.21 10.59
CA ARG A 203 11.67 8.45 11.02
C ARG A 203 12.16 7.36 11.96
N GLU A 204 11.30 6.82 12.82
CA GLU A 204 11.62 5.66 13.66
C GLU A 204 11.97 4.44 12.80
N ALA A 205 11.11 4.11 11.82
CA ALA A 205 11.38 3.02 10.88
C ALA A 205 12.72 3.24 10.14
N ARG A 206 13.01 4.47 9.72
CA ARG A 206 14.27 4.81 9.03
C ARG A 206 15.49 4.55 9.90
N ARG A 207 15.48 5.02 11.15
CA ARG A 207 16.56 4.77 12.12
C ARG A 207 16.80 3.27 12.34
N LEU A 208 15.74 2.45 12.34
CA LEU A 208 15.87 1.00 12.46
C LEU A 208 16.48 0.36 11.21
N VAL A 209 16.07 0.78 10.01
CA VAL A 209 16.65 0.28 8.74
C VAL A 209 18.14 0.62 8.66
N GLU A 210 18.49 1.86 8.97
CA GLU A 210 19.89 2.34 9.01
C GLU A 210 20.72 1.60 10.08
N ALA A 211 20.14 1.32 11.25
CA ALA A 211 20.81 0.56 12.31
C ALA A 211 21.12 -0.89 11.90
N HIS A 212 20.37 -1.47 10.96
CA HIS A 212 20.66 -2.78 10.37
C HIS A 212 21.64 -2.70 9.18
N GLY A 213 22.21 -1.53 8.90
CA GLY A 213 23.12 -1.32 7.77
C GLY A 213 22.44 -1.48 6.41
N SER A 214 21.11 -1.40 6.38
CA SER A 214 20.33 -1.38 5.15
C SER A 214 20.04 0.06 4.78
N ASP A 215 19.94 0.29 3.49
CA ASP A 215 19.56 1.59 2.92
C ASP A 215 18.18 1.49 2.24
N ALA A 216 17.44 0.40 2.43
CA ALA A 216 16.14 0.17 1.80
C ALA A 216 15.22 1.40 1.92
N ARG A 217 14.52 1.73 0.83
CA ARG A 217 13.65 2.91 0.78
C ARG A 217 12.36 2.65 1.54
N LEU A 218 11.79 3.67 2.17
CA LEU A 218 10.58 3.51 2.96
C LEU A 218 9.33 3.95 2.20
N ILE A 219 8.30 3.10 2.24
CA ILE A 219 6.96 3.40 1.72
C ILE A 219 6.01 3.59 2.91
N ALA A 220 5.45 4.78 3.11
CA ALA A 220 4.39 4.96 4.09
C ALA A 220 3.04 4.54 3.50
N LYS A 221 2.33 3.63 4.17
CA LYS A 221 0.99 3.21 3.76
C LYS A 221 -0.05 4.12 4.42
N ILE A 222 -0.69 4.98 3.64
CA ILE A 222 -1.73 5.90 4.13
C ILE A 222 -3.01 5.10 4.34
N GLU A 223 -3.17 4.61 5.57
CA GLU A 223 -4.23 3.68 5.99
C GLU A 223 -5.10 4.24 7.11
N ARG A 224 -4.61 5.26 7.84
CA ARG A 224 -5.26 5.85 9.01
C ARG A 224 -5.85 7.23 8.73
N ALA A 225 -6.88 7.60 9.47
CA ALA A 225 -7.43 8.96 9.42
C ALA A 225 -6.36 10.01 9.78
N GLU A 226 -5.58 9.77 10.83
CA GLU A 226 -4.53 10.67 11.31
C GLU A 226 -3.42 10.88 10.26
N ALA A 227 -3.14 9.85 9.45
CA ALA A 227 -2.16 9.95 8.37
C ALA A 227 -2.61 10.92 7.27
N VAL A 228 -3.93 11.09 7.07
CA VAL A 228 -4.48 12.06 6.13
C VAL A 228 -4.28 13.49 6.65
N ASP A 229 -4.43 13.68 7.96
CA ASP A 229 -4.22 14.98 8.62
C ASP A 229 -2.72 15.36 8.66
N ASN A 230 -1.85 14.39 8.96
CA ASN A 230 -0.40 14.55 9.03
C ASN A 230 0.33 14.29 7.70
N LEU A 231 -0.39 14.33 6.58
CA LEU A 231 0.11 13.87 5.28
C LEU A 231 1.44 14.53 4.86
N GLU A 232 1.60 15.84 5.11
CA GLU A 232 2.82 16.55 4.72
C GLU A 232 4.06 16.09 5.50
N ASP A 233 3.93 15.86 6.81
CA ASP A 233 5.01 15.35 7.66
C ASP A 233 5.40 13.92 7.27
N ILE A 234 4.41 13.09 6.92
CA ILE A 234 4.65 11.72 6.41
C ILE A 234 5.37 11.78 5.06
N LEU A 235 4.92 12.64 4.13
CA LEU A 235 5.53 12.78 2.81
C LEU A 235 6.99 13.24 2.91
N GLU A 236 7.31 14.15 3.82
CA GLU A 236 8.69 14.60 4.07
C GLU A 236 9.57 13.49 4.66
N ALA A 237 9.01 12.60 5.48
CA ALA A 237 9.75 11.51 6.13
C ALA A 237 9.86 10.23 5.27
N SER A 238 9.20 10.15 4.11
CA SER A 238 9.06 8.93 3.31
C SER A 238 9.75 9.01 1.95
N ASP A 239 10.21 7.86 1.42
CA ASP A 239 10.78 7.78 0.08
C ASP A 239 9.70 7.55 -0.99
N ALA A 240 8.57 6.94 -0.62
CA ALA A 240 7.35 6.81 -1.41
C ALA A 240 6.12 6.69 -0.48
N VAL A 241 4.92 6.80 -1.03
CA VAL A 241 3.67 6.54 -0.29
C VAL A 241 2.74 5.60 -1.04
N MET A 242 1.93 4.86 -0.29
CA MET A 242 0.91 3.98 -0.83
C MET A 242 -0.48 4.42 -0.33
N VAL A 243 -1.38 4.70 -1.25
CA VAL A 243 -2.80 4.89 -0.96
C VAL A 243 -3.42 3.50 -0.78
N ALA A 244 -3.45 3.02 0.46
CA ALA A 244 -3.93 1.69 0.81
C ALA A 244 -5.45 1.74 1.09
N ARG A 245 -6.22 1.73 0.01
CA ARG A 245 -7.66 2.09 -0.03
C ARG A 245 -8.56 1.19 0.81
N GLY A 246 -8.16 -0.07 1.03
CA GLY A 246 -8.93 -1.02 1.85
C GLY A 246 -9.02 -0.54 3.30
N ASP A 247 -7.88 -0.53 3.99
CA ASP A 247 -7.83 -0.08 5.40
C ASP A 247 -8.23 1.41 5.52
N LEU A 248 -7.80 2.28 4.60
CA LEU A 248 -8.20 3.69 4.61
C LEU A 248 -9.72 3.87 4.46
N GLY A 249 -10.37 3.10 3.59
CA GLY A 249 -11.83 3.17 3.41
C GLY A 249 -12.62 2.76 4.64
N VAL A 250 -12.07 1.86 5.46
CA VAL A 250 -12.65 1.53 6.77
C VAL A 250 -12.51 2.71 7.74
N GLU A 251 -11.36 3.38 7.75
CA GLU A 251 -11.05 4.46 8.71
C GLU A 251 -11.81 5.77 8.42
N ILE A 252 -11.88 6.21 7.16
CA ILE A 252 -12.48 7.50 6.77
C ILE A 252 -13.81 7.37 6.01
N GLY A 253 -14.25 6.15 5.72
CA GLY A 253 -15.42 5.87 4.89
C GLY A 253 -15.09 5.83 3.39
N ASP A 254 -15.76 4.94 2.67
CA ASP A 254 -15.55 4.66 1.24
C ASP A 254 -15.67 5.92 0.36
N ALA A 255 -16.68 6.76 0.59
CA ALA A 255 -16.94 7.98 -0.16
C ALA A 255 -15.83 9.05 0.00
N ALA A 256 -15.06 9.00 1.09
CA ALA A 256 -13.97 9.94 1.34
C ALA A 256 -12.63 9.49 0.69
N VAL A 257 -12.50 8.22 0.30
CA VAL A 257 -11.25 7.69 -0.28
C VAL A 257 -10.89 8.36 -1.62
N PRO A 258 -11.80 8.48 -2.61
CA PRO A 258 -11.45 9.10 -3.90
C PRO A 258 -10.89 10.54 -3.81
N PRO A 259 -11.50 11.48 -3.06
CA PRO A 259 -10.91 12.82 -2.93
C PRO A 259 -9.58 12.81 -2.17
N VAL A 260 -9.39 11.94 -1.17
CA VAL A 260 -8.11 11.80 -0.45
C VAL A 260 -7.01 11.25 -1.36
N GLN A 261 -7.29 10.22 -2.17
CA GLN A 261 -6.36 9.71 -3.18
C GLN A 261 -5.87 10.83 -4.11
N LYS A 262 -6.79 11.62 -4.65
CA LYS A 262 -6.44 12.76 -5.53
C LYS A 262 -5.60 13.82 -4.80
N ARG A 263 -5.88 14.08 -3.52
CA ARG A 263 -5.08 14.99 -2.70
C ARG A 263 -3.64 14.48 -2.54
N ILE A 264 -3.46 13.20 -2.21
CA ILE A 264 -2.13 12.57 -2.05
C ILE A 264 -1.35 12.65 -3.37
N LEU A 265 -1.96 12.26 -4.49
CA LEU A 265 -1.34 12.27 -5.82
C LEU A 265 -0.88 13.66 -6.27
N ARG A 266 -1.60 14.72 -5.89
CA ARG A 266 -1.20 16.10 -6.21
C ARG A 266 -0.13 16.66 -5.28
N LEU A 267 -0.13 16.23 -4.02
CA LEU A 267 0.76 16.77 -3.00
C LEU A 267 2.14 16.10 -3.04
N ALA A 268 2.18 14.78 -3.19
CA ALA A 268 3.40 13.99 -3.09
C ALA A 268 4.55 14.38 -4.05
N PRO A 269 4.30 14.82 -5.31
CA PRO A 269 5.36 15.33 -6.18
C PRO A 269 6.14 16.52 -5.58
N HIS A 270 5.50 17.35 -4.75
CA HIS A 270 6.14 18.49 -4.07
C HIS A 270 7.20 18.05 -3.04
N TYR A 271 7.12 16.80 -2.60
CA TYR A 271 8.01 16.16 -1.64
C TYR A 271 8.97 15.16 -2.30
N ASN A 272 9.01 15.09 -3.63
CA ASN A 272 9.75 14.06 -4.38
C ASN A 272 9.35 12.63 -4.01
N CYS A 273 8.08 12.43 -3.67
CA CYS A 273 7.58 11.17 -3.13
C CYS A 273 6.69 10.48 -4.18
N PRO A 274 7.11 9.36 -4.78
CA PRO A 274 6.27 8.59 -5.69
C PRO A 274 5.05 8.00 -4.98
N VAL A 275 3.95 7.86 -5.71
CA VAL A 275 2.68 7.38 -5.16
C VAL A 275 2.23 6.08 -5.81
N ILE A 276 1.91 5.12 -4.95
CA ILE A 276 1.32 3.83 -5.31
C ILE A 276 -0.18 3.87 -4.99
N VAL A 277 -1.04 3.52 -5.95
CA VAL A 277 -2.47 3.29 -5.68
C VAL A 277 -2.71 1.79 -5.54
N ALA A 278 -3.29 1.37 -4.42
CA ALA A 278 -3.33 -0.02 -4.00
C ALA A 278 -4.74 -0.49 -3.56
N THR A 279 -4.87 -1.81 -3.53
CA THR A 279 -6.03 -2.59 -3.05
C THR A 279 -7.24 -2.55 -3.97
N GLN A 280 -7.79 -3.73 -4.31
CA GLN A 280 -9.04 -3.90 -5.09
C GLN A 280 -9.04 -3.19 -6.46
N MET A 281 -7.88 -3.08 -7.11
CA MET A 281 -7.80 -2.46 -8.44
C MET A 281 -8.50 -3.34 -9.49
N LEU A 282 -8.29 -4.67 -9.43
CA LEU A 282 -8.87 -5.66 -10.34
C LEU A 282 -9.43 -6.88 -9.57
N GLU A 283 -10.02 -6.66 -8.40
CA GLU A 283 -10.42 -7.68 -7.41
C GLU A 283 -11.17 -8.89 -8.01
N SER A 284 -12.10 -8.65 -8.94
CA SER A 284 -12.89 -9.69 -9.59
C SER A 284 -12.02 -10.71 -10.34
N MET A 285 -10.79 -10.33 -10.72
CA MET A 285 -9.84 -11.20 -11.40
C MET A 285 -9.21 -12.27 -10.52
N ILE A 286 -9.45 -12.23 -9.20
CA ILE A 286 -9.17 -13.38 -8.32
C ILE A 286 -9.88 -14.63 -8.84
N TYR A 287 -11.12 -14.47 -9.33
CA TYR A 287 -11.99 -15.57 -9.76
C TYR A 287 -12.34 -15.55 -11.24
N ASN A 288 -12.13 -14.44 -11.95
CA ASN A 288 -12.52 -14.25 -13.33
C ASN A 288 -11.32 -13.93 -14.24
N PRO A 289 -11.31 -14.38 -15.50
CA PRO A 289 -10.20 -14.10 -16.43
C PRO A 289 -10.22 -12.67 -17.00
N MET A 290 -11.24 -11.87 -16.69
CA MET A 290 -11.37 -10.49 -17.17
C MET A 290 -11.90 -9.58 -16.07
N PRO A 291 -11.45 -8.31 -16.03
CA PRO A 291 -11.95 -7.35 -15.06
C PRO A 291 -13.32 -6.79 -15.47
N THR A 292 -14.02 -6.24 -14.49
CA THR A 292 -15.25 -5.47 -14.69
C THR A 292 -14.96 -4.11 -15.31
N ARG A 293 -16.01 -3.43 -15.81
CA ARG A 293 -15.87 -2.06 -16.33
C ARG A 293 -15.51 -1.05 -15.24
N ALA A 294 -15.97 -1.27 -14.01
CA ALA A 294 -15.64 -0.42 -12.88
C ALA A 294 -14.15 -0.50 -12.54
N GLU A 295 -13.59 -1.70 -12.48
CA GLU A 295 -12.15 -1.94 -12.23
C GLU A 295 -11.27 -1.36 -13.34
N VAL A 296 -11.67 -1.52 -14.61
CA VAL A 296 -10.97 -0.87 -15.74
C VAL A 296 -10.96 0.65 -15.57
N SER A 297 -12.10 1.24 -15.21
CA SER A 297 -12.21 2.68 -14.96
C SER A 297 -11.37 3.11 -13.76
N ASP A 298 -11.31 2.30 -12.71
CA ASP A 298 -10.54 2.61 -11.50
C ASP A 298 -9.03 2.68 -11.79
N VAL A 299 -8.49 1.67 -12.46
CA VAL A 299 -7.09 1.66 -12.94
C VAL A 299 -6.81 2.87 -13.83
N ALA A 300 -7.66 3.13 -14.82
CA ALA A 300 -7.49 4.26 -15.72
C ALA A 300 -7.48 5.60 -14.95
N ASN A 301 -8.38 5.79 -13.98
CA ASN A 301 -8.41 7.02 -13.20
C ASN A 301 -7.19 7.18 -12.29
N ALA A 302 -6.66 6.11 -11.69
CA ALA A 302 -5.41 6.17 -10.93
C ALA A 302 -4.23 6.65 -11.80
N VAL A 303 -4.13 6.14 -13.03
CA VAL A 303 -3.13 6.57 -14.03
C VAL A 303 -3.36 8.04 -14.41
N LEU A 304 -4.59 8.42 -14.74
CA LEU A 304 -4.95 9.79 -15.11
C LEU A 304 -4.73 10.80 -13.97
N ASP A 305 -4.88 10.39 -12.72
CA ASP A 305 -4.59 11.23 -11.55
C ASP A 305 -3.09 11.36 -11.28
N GLY A 306 -2.27 10.50 -11.91
CA GLY A 306 -0.82 10.59 -11.87
C GLY A 306 -0.14 9.63 -10.92
N ALA A 307 -0.71 8.45 -10.68
CA ALA A 307 -0.02 7.41 -9.91
C ALA A 307 1.29 6.99 -10.60
N ASP A 308 2.36 6.87 -9.82
CA ASP A 308 3.63 6.33 -10.32
C ASP A 308 3.56 4.81 -10.47
N ALA A 309 2.74 4.17 -9.62
CA ALA A 309 2.46 2.75 -9.73
C ALA A 309 1.03 2.38 -9.30
N VAL A 310 0.56 1.26 -9.85
CA VAL A 310 -0.68 0.58 -9.47
C VAL A 310 -0.36 -0.82 -8.95
N MET A 311 -1.09 -1.29 -7.94
CA MET A 311 -0.76 -2.53 -7.23
C MET A 311 -1.86 -3.59 -7.28
N LEU A 312 -1.44 -4.83 -7.57
CA LEU A 312 -2.24 -6.05 -7.44
C LEU A 312 -1.89 -6.76 -6.12
N SER A 313 -2.92 -7.19 -5.40
CA SER A 313 -2.84 -7.84 -4.09
C SER A 313 -3.23 -9.33 -4.20
N ALA A 314 -4.47 -9.67 -3.85
CA ALA A 314 -4.94 -11.05 -3.89
C ALA A 314 -5.04 -11.58 -5.33
N GLU A 315 -5.26 -10.69 -6.31
CA GLU A 315 -5.34 -11.01 -7.73
C GLU A 315 -4.13 -11.82 -8.22
N THR A 316 -2.93 -11.47 -7.74
CA THR A 316 -1.68 -12.14 -8.12
C THR A 316 -1.14 -13.08 -7.05
N ALA A 317 -1.44 -12.83 -5.77
CA ALA A 317 -0.92 -13.66 -4.69
C ALA A 317 -1.64 -15.02 -4.58
N SER A 318 -2.96 -15.02 -4.75
CA SER A 318 -3.82 -16.20 -4.53
C SER A 318 -4.92 -16.37 -5.58
N GLY A 319 -5.00 -15.46 -6.56
CA GLY A 319 -6.00 -15.50 -7.62
C GLY A 319 -5.77 -16.63 -8.62
N ARG A 320 -6.82 -16.99 -9.36
CA ARG A 320 -6.77 -18.02 -10.40
C ARG A 320 -6.09 -17.55 -11.69
N TYR A 321 -5.99 -16.23 -11.88
CA TYR A 321 -5.53 -15.59 -13.11
C TYR A 321 -4.42 -14.54 -12.85
N PRO A 322 -3.32 -14.91 -12.17
CA PRO A 322 -2.31 -13.95 -11.73
C PRO A 322 -1.58 -13.28 -12.89
N VAL A 323 -1.34 -14.01 -13.99
CA VAL A 323 -0.66 -13.46 -15.17
C VAL A 323 -1.60 -12.54 -15.94
N GLU A 324 -2.84 -12.98 -16.17
CA GLU A 324 -3.85 -12.24 -16.91
C GLU A 324 -4.25 -10.94 -16.19
N ALA A 325 -4.20 -10.92 -14.85
CA ALA A 325 -4.38 -9.70 -14.06
C ALA A 325 -3.28 -8.66 -14.35
N VAL A 326 -2.01 -9.09 -14.44
CA VAL A 326 -0.90 -8.20 -14.83
C VAL A 326 -1.06 -7.72 -16.28
N GLU A 327 -1.41 -8.61 -17.21
CA GLU A 327 -1.65 -8.26 -18.62
C GLU A 327 -2.81 -7.27 -18.79
N ALA A 328 -3.89 -7.44 -18.01
CA ALA A 328 -5.02 -6.52 -18.00
C ALA A 328 -4.59 -5.15 -17.47
N MET A 329 -3.87 -5.10 -16.34
CA MET A 329 -3.34 -3.88 -15.75
C MET A 329 -2.42 -3.13 -16.73
N ASP A 330 -1.48 -3.84 -17.37
CA ASP A 330 -0.54 -3.28 -18.36
C ASP A 330 -1.28 -2.68 -19.57
N ARG A 331 -2.25 -3.42 -20.12
CA ARG A 331 -3.07 -2.95 -21.24
C ARG A 331 -3.87 -1.69 -20.89
N ILE A 332 -4.47 -1.63 -19.70
CA ILE A 332 -5.24 -0.45 -19.27
C ILE A 332 -4.32 0.76 -19.11
N CYS A 333 -3.16 0.59 -18.48
CA CYS A 333 -2.17 1.67 -18.32
C CYS A 333 -1.73 2.20 -19.69
N ILE A 334 -1.28 1.33 -20.60
CA ILE A 334 -0.83 1.74 -21.94
C ILE A 334 -1.93 2.48 -22.71
N GLU A 335 -3.16 1.97 -22.68
CA GLU A 335 -4.25 2.59 -23.42
C GLU A 335 -4.64 3.95 -22.83
N THR A 336 -4.62 4.07 -21.51
CA THR A 336 -4.91 5.34 -20.80
C THR A 336 -3.84 6.40 -21.12
N GLU A 337 -2.56 6.04 -21.05
CA GLU A 337 -1.45 6.96 -21.31
C GLU A 337 -1.42 7.46 -22.77
N ARG A 338 -1.95 6.68 -23.72
CA ARG A 338 -2.08 7.09 -25.13
C ARG A 338 -3.07 8.22 -25.36
N GLN A 339 -4.09 8.33 -24.51
CA GLN A 339 -5.13 9.36 -24.67
C GLN A 339 -4.60 10.76 -24.37
N ASN A 340 -3.41 10.87 -23.74
CA ASN A 340 -2.75 12.13 -23.42
C ASN A 340 -3.61 13.09 -22.58
N VAL A 341 -4.47 12.54 -21.71
CA VAL A 341 -5.38 13.30 -20.83
C VAL A 341 -4.74 13.46 -19.44
N TRP A 342 -3.47 13.83 -19.41
CA TRP A 342 -2.71 13.96 -18.18
C TRP A 342 -3.24 15.10 -17.28
N PRO A 343 -2.95 15.06 -15.96
CA PRO A 343 -3.21 16.17 -15.08
C PRO A 343 -2.62 17.46 -15.64
N SER A 344 -3.31 18.58 -15.42
CA SER A 344 -2.73 19.87 -15.77
C SER A 344 -1.41 20.07 -15.01
N ARG A 345 -0.40 20.64 -15.69
CA ARG A 345 0.87 21.02 -15.07
C ARG A 345 0.64 21.92 -13.86
N GLU A 346 -0.32 22.84 -13.95
CA GLU A 346 -0.69 23.74 -12.86
C GLU A 346 -1.13 23.01 -11.58
N THR A 347 -1.75 21.84 -11.74
CA THR A 347 -2.26 21.04 -10.61
C THR A 347 -1.28 20.03 -10.05
N ARG A 348 -0.36 19.49 -10.86
CA ARG A 348 0.51 18.37 -10.48
C ARG A 348 1.98 18.74 -10.35
N ASP A 349 2.49 19.66 -11.15
CA ASP A 349 3.91 19.99 -11.11
C ASP A 349 4.26 20.73 -9.82
N PRO A 350 5.40 20.42 -9.18
CA PRO A 350 5.87 21.15 -8.02
C PRO A 350 6.02 22.64 -8.32
N ARG A 351 5.27 23.49 -7.62
CA ARG A 351 5.32 24.96 -7.79
C ARG A 351 6.34 25.64 -6.89
N ARG A 352 6.97 24.88 -6.00
CA ARG A 352 8.01 25.37 -5.09
C ARG A 352 9.29 25.58 -5.89
N LYS A 353 10.05 26.64 -5.59
CA LYS A 353 11.38 26.82 -6.21
C LYS A 353 12.25 25.62 -5.88
N PRO A 354 13.00 25.07 -6.85
CA PRO A 354 13.98 24.02 -6.58
C PRO A 354 14.91 24.42 -5.44
N TYR A 355 15.18 23.48 -4.52
CA TYR A 355 16.08 23.67 -3.39
C TYR A 355 17.52 23.49 -3.79
N ARG A 356 17.75 22.66 -4.81
CA ARG A 356 19.07 22.21 -5.22
C ARG A 356 19.35 22.50 -6.70
N PRO A 357 20.62 22.68 -7.08
CA PRO A 357 20.99 22.88 -8.48
C PRO A 357 20.63 21.68 -9.39
N ASP A 358 20.81 20.45 -8.90
CA ASP A 358 20.49 19.20 -9.62
C ASP A 358 18.98 19.09 -9.91
N GLU A 359 18.15 19.43 -8.94
CA GLU A 359 16.70 19.54 -9.07
C GLU A 359 16.27 20.58 -10.12
N CYS A 360 16.90 21.77 -10.10
CA CYS A 360 16.64 22.82 -11.09
C CYS A 360 17.00 22.38 -12.52
N ILE A 361 18.15 21.71 -12.69
CA ILE A 361 18.58 21.20 -14.00
C ILE A 361 17.60 20.13 -14.51
N ALA A 362 17.16 19.21 -13.64
CA ALA A 362 16.19 18.18 -13.97
C ALA A 362 14.86 18.80 -14.47
N GLU A 363 14.34 19.80 -13.75
CA GLU A 363 13.13 20.51 -14.16
C GLU A 363 13.29 21.18 -15.53
N LEU A 364 14.38 21.92 -15.76
CA LEU A 364 14.63 22.59 -17.04
C LEU A 364 14.78 21.59 -18.20
N ALA A 365 15.42 20.45 -17.95
CA ALA A 365 15.57 19.39 -18.93
C ALA A 365 14.21 18.81 -19.34
N VAL A 366 13.31 18.56 -18.39
CA VAL A 366 11.95 18.09 -18.70
C VAL A 366 11.15 19.16 -19.41
N ARG A 367 11.22 20.42 -18.97
CA ARG A 367 10.56 21.55 -19.65
C ARG A 367 10.96 21.66 -21.12
N ALA A 368 12.23 21.43 -21.46
CA ALA A 368 12.68 21.44 -22.85
C ALA A 368 11.97 20.38 -23.72
N THR A 369 11.55 19.26 -23.13
CA THR A 369 10.80 18.20 -23.84
C THR A 369 9.38 18.61 -24.24
N TRP A 370 8.86 19.68 -23.64
CA TRP A 370 7.55 20.24 -23.95
C TRP A 370 7.59 21.24 -25.11
N GLU A 371 8.70 21.93 -25.26
CA GLU A 371 8.89 23.01 -26.25
C GLU A 371 9.53 22.49 -27.55
N MET A 372 10.28 21.38 -27.47
CA MET A 372 11.02 20.81 -28.57
C MET A 372 10.59 19.37 -28.85
N PRO A 373 10.72 18.87 -30.09
CA PRO A 373 10.35 17.50 -30.47
C PRO A 373 11.36 16.44 -29.95
N ILE A 374 11.64 16.47 -28.65
CA ILE A 374 12.51 15.53 -27.97
C ILE A 374 11.78 14.19 -27.81
N ARG A 375 12.48 13.08 -28.04
CA ARG A 375 11.89 11.72 -28.04
C ARG A 375 12.23 10.88 -26.81
N ALA A 376 13.23 11.31 -26.04
CA ALA A 376 13.69 10.65 -24.83
C ALA A 376 14.52 11.63 -24.01
N ALA A 377 14.54 11.43 -22.69
CA ALA A 377 15.45 12.11 -21.79
C ALA A 377 16.37 11.09 -21.11
N VAL A 378 17.66 11.41 -20.98
CA VAL A 378 18.66 10.49 -20.39
C VAL A 378 19.24 11.14 -19.14
N ALA A 379 19.04 10.50 -18.01
CA ALA A 379 19.54 10.92 -16.70
C ALA A 379 20.71 10.01 -16.30
N LEU A 380 21.93 10.53 -16.33
CA LEU A 380 23.06 9.87 -15.68
C LEU A 380 22.91 10.07 -14.17
N THR A 381 22.85 8.98 -13.40
CA THR A 381 22.52 9.06 -11.97
C THR A 381 23.20 7.96 -11.18
N GLU A 382 23.75 8.31 -10.02
CA GLU A 382 24.31 7.33 -9.08
C GLU A 382 23.25 6.84 -8.10
N SER A 383 22.42 7.76 -7.58
CA SER A 383 21.44 7.47 -6.51
C SER A 383 20.00 7.33 -6.97
N GLY A 384 19.70 7.71 -8.23
CA GLY A 384 18.35 7.78 -8.78
C GLY A 384 17.70 9.17 -8.66
N ALA A 385 18.26 10.07 -7.86
CA ALA A 385 17.67 11.39 -7.57
C ALA A 385 17.35 12.22 -8.83
N THR A 386 18.27 12.28 -9.80
CA THR A 386 18.02 13.01 -11.06
C THR A 386 16.82 12.46 -11.81
N ALA A 387 16.68 11.14 -11.91
CA ALA A 387 15.56 10.51 -12.60
C ALA A 387 14.23 10.78 -11.86
N LEU A 388 14.24 10.75 -10.53
CA LEU A 388 13.11 11.10 -9.67
C LEU A 388 12.67 12.56 -9.85
N TYR A 389 13.63 13.50 -9.83
CA TYR A 389 13.34 14.92 -10.05
C TYR A 389 12.78 15.19 -11.45
N MET A 390 13.17 14.40 -12.45
CA MET A 390 12.59 14.50 -13.78
C MET A 390 11.19 13.88 -13.84
N SER A 391 10.98 12.71 -13.23
CA SER A 391 9.73 11.95 -13.37
C SER A 391 8.54 12.55 -12.61
N ARG A 392 8.78 13.40 -11.61
CA ARG A 392 7.71 14.09 -10.86
C ARG A 392 6.92 15.11 -11.69
N HIS A 393 7.48 15.56 -12.81
CA HIS A 393 6.84 16.50 -13.71
C HIS A 393 5.99 15.75 -14.74
N VAL A 394 4.89 16.36 -15.19
CA VAL A 394 4.06 15.77 -16.26
C VAL A 394 4.85 15.71 -17.57
N GLY A 395 5.42 14.55 -17.86
CA GLY A 395 6.27 14.30 -19.03
C GLY A 395 5.68 13.26 -19.97
N MET A 396 5.82 13.50 -21.28
CA MET A 396 5.37 12.57 -22.33
C MET A 396 6.51 11.71 -22.90
N VAL A 397 7.77 12.02 -22.56
CA VAL A 397 8.93 11.31 -23.10
C VAL A 397 9.44 10.27 -22.11
N PRO A 398 9.92 9.10 -22.58
CA PRO A 398 10.60 8.15 -21.73
C PRO A 398 11.84 8.77 -21.08
N ILE A 399 11.99 8.56 -19.77
CA ILE A 399 13.19 8.91 -19.01
C ILE A 399 14.03 7.65 -18.83
N TYR A 400 15.27 7.67 -19.31
CA TYR A 400 16.24 6.60 -19.15
C TYR A 400 17.23 6.97 -18.03
N ALA A 401 17.11 6.31 -16.89
CA ALA A 401 18.08 6.40 -15.81
C ALA A 401 19.26 5.46 -16.11
N LEU A 402 20.43 6.02 -16.43
CA LEU A 402 21.66 5.25 -16.59
C LEU A 402 22.47 5.33 -15.30
N THR A 403 22.65 4.18 -14.67
CA THR A 403 23.35 4.05 -13.39
C THR A 403 24.30 2.85 -13.43
N PRO A 404 25.48 2.93 -12.79
CA PRO A 404 26.35 1.78 -12.59
C PRO A 404 25.91 0.91 -11.41
N HIS A 405 24.94 1.35 -10.59
CA HIS A 405 24.55 0.67 -9.36
C HIS A 405 23.30 -0.20 -9.58
N PRO A 406 23.39 -1.54 -9.43
CA PRO A 406 22.25 -2.44 -9.62
C PRO A 406 21.04 -2.12 -8.75
N ARG A 407 21.27 -1.55 -7.57
CA ARG A 407 20.23 -1.15 -6.62
C ARG A 407 19.46 0.12 -7.01
N THR A 408 20.07 0.98 -7.82
CA THR A 408 19.45 2.21 -8.32
C THR A 408 18.68 1.97 -9.61
N ALA A 409 19.08 0.95 -10.39
CA ALA A 409 18.36 0.50 -11.58
C ALA A 409 17.01 -0.11 -11.17
#